data_AF-A0AAD6LZR4-F1
#
_entry.id   AF-A0AAD6LZR4-F1
#
_cell.length_a   1.000
_cell.length_b   1.000
_cell.length_c   1.000
_cell.angle_alpha   90.00
_cell.angle_beta   90.00
_cell.angle_gamma   90.00
#
_symmetry.space_group_name_H-M   'P 1'
#
loop_
_entity.id
_entity.type
_entity.pdbx_description
1 polymer ?
#
loop_
_entity_poly.entity_id
_entity_poly.type
_entity_poly.pdbx_seq_one_letter_code
_entity_poly.pdbx_strand_id
1 'polypeptide(L)' 'MHALAPGAMAPSATGTTDFLVHHIHAFTIHVTVLILLKGVLFALSSHLILDKANLGFCFPCDGPERGGTCQVSTWDC' A
#
# COMPACT_ATOMS: atom_id res chain seq x y z
N MET A 1 51.27 -2.05 1.26
CA MET A 1 50.47 -1.63 0.09
C MET A 1 49.88 -2.89 -0.54
N HIS A 2 48.62 -3.30 -0.40
CA HIS A 2 47.37 -2.72 0.08
C HIS A 2 46.57 -3.83 0.80
N ALA A 3 46.02 -3.52 1.97
CA ALA A 3 44.96 -4.33 2.57
C ALA A 3 43.65 -4.01 1.83
N LEU A 4 43.02 -5.00 1.20
CA LEU A 4 41.63 -4.90 0.74
C LEU A 4 40.74 -5.32 1.90
N ALA A 5 39.96 -4.37 2.42
CA ALA A 5 39.03 -4.57 3.51
C ALA A 5 37.92 -5.58 3.15
N PRO A 6 37.53 -6.51 4.04
CA PRO A 6 36.31 -7.29 3.88
C PRO A 6 35.11 -6.38 4.16
N GLY A 7 34.55 -5.78 3.12
CA GLY A 7 33.40 -4.87 3.25
C GLY A 7 33.02 -4.07 2.02
N ALA A 8 33.74 -4.18 0.90
CA ALA A 8 33.32 -3.58 -0.36
C ALA A 8 32.38 -4.52 -1.10
N MET A 9 31.06 -4.27 -1.03
CA MET A 9 30.11 -4.87 -1.96
C MET A 9 30.39 -4.30 -3.35
N ALA A 10 31.12 -5.06 -4.18
CA ALA A 10 31.22 -4.78 -5.60
C ALA A 10 29.81 -4.83 -6.23
N PRO A 11 29.47 -3.99 -7.22
CA PRO A 11 28.19 -4.10 -7.90
C PRO A 11 28.11 -5.47 -8.57
N SER A 12 27.23 -6.33 -8.06
CA SER A 12 26.92 -7.62 -8.66
C SER A 12 26.31 -7.36 -10.03
N ALA A 13 26.87 -7.98 -11.07
CA ALA A 13 26.23 -8.01 -12.39
C ALA A 13 24.81 -8.57 -12.21
N THR A 14 23.80 -7.70 -12.34
CA THR A 14 22.39 -8.02 -12.13
C THR A 14 21.95 -9.06 -13.16
N GLY A 15 21.65 -10.27 -12.70
CA GLY A 15 21.10 -11.33 -13.53
C GLY A 15 19.64 -11.05 -13.88
N THR A 16 19.10 -11.80 -14.84
CA THR A 16 17.66 -11.75 -15.19
C THR A 16 16.77 -12.03 -13.99
N THR A 17 17.23 -12.86 -13.04
CA THR A 17 16.55 -13.14 -11.77
C THR A 17 16.45 -11.90 -10.88
N ASP A 18 17.52 -11.11 -10.77
CA ASP A 18 17.51 -9.88 -9.98
C ASP A 18 16.51 -8.88 -10.55
N PHE A 19 16.43 -8.74 -11.88
CA PHE A 19 15.44 -7.87 -12.53
C PHE A 19 13.99 -8.25 -12.19
N LEU A 20 13.65 -9.54 -12.22
CA LEU A 20 12.32 -10.03 -11.86
C LEU A 20 12.00 -9.78 -10.38
N VAL A 21 12.95 -10.05 -9.49
CA VAL A 21 12.80 -9.81 -8.05
C VAL A 21 12.59 -8.32 -7.76
N HIS A 22 13.35 -7.44 -8.42
CA HIS A 22 13.15 -5.99 -8.29
C HIS A 22 11.76 -5.56 -8.77
N HIS A 23 11.26 -6.13 -9.87
CA HIS A 23 9.90 -5.85 -10.35
C HIS A 23 8.82 -6.31 -9.37
N ILE A 24 8.97 -7.49 -8.78
CA ILE A 24 8.02 -8.00 -7.78
C ILE A 24 8.03 -7.09 -6.55
N HIS A 25 9.20 -6.72 -6.04
CA HIS A 25 9.30 -5.79 -4.92
C HIS A 25 8.71 -4.42 -5.24
N ALA A 26 9.01 -3.88 -6.43
CA ALA A 26 8.41 -2.63 -6.88
C ALA A 26 6.89 -2.75 -6.91
N PHE A 27 6.34 -3.80 -7.53
CA PHE A 27 4.91 -4.04 -7.59
C PHE A 27 4.27 -4.11 -6.19
N THR A 28 4.86 -4.87 -5.27
CA THR A 28 4.38 -4.95 -3.89
C THR A 28 4.38 -3.59 -3.21
N ILE A 29 5.48 -2.82 -3.32
CA ILE A 29 5.56 -1.48 -2.73
C ILE A 29 4.50 -0.54 -3.33
N HIS A 30 4.32 -0.56 -4.65
CA HIS A 30 3.32 0.29 -5.30
C HIS A 30 1.91 -0.09 -4.86
N VAL A 31 1.59 -1.38 -4.76
CA VAL A 31 0.29 -1.85 -4.27
C VAL A 31 0.07 -1.45 -2.81
N THR A 32 1.06 -1.64 -1.94
CA THR A 32 0.97 -1.20 -0.53
C THR A 32 0.74 0.30 -0.42
N VAL A 33 1.48 1.12 -1.19
CA VAL A 33 1.28 2.58 -1.21
C VAL A 33 -0.09 2.94 -1.76
N LEU A 34 -0.57 2.28 -2.81
CA LEU A 34 -1.90 2.52 -3.38
C LEU A 34 -3.02 2.22 -2.37
N ILE A 35 -2.91 1.14 -1.61
CA ILE A 35 -3.87 0.75 -0.56
C ILE A 35 -3.91 1.81 0.54
N LEU A 36 -2.75 2.16 1.10
CA LEU A 36 -2.64 3.18 2.16
C LEU A 36 -3.10 4.56 1.67
N LEU A 37 -2.67 4.97 0.48
CA LEU A 37 -3.05 6.26 -0.10
C LEU A 37 -4.55 6.33 -0.33
N LYS A 38 -5.17 5.27 -0.85
CA LYS A 38 -6.61 5.19 -1.02
C LYS A 38 -7.35 5.27 0.32
N GLY A 39 -6.87 4.60 1.36
CA GLY A 39 -7.43 4.71 2.72
C GLY A 39 -7.43 6.16 3.22
N VAL A 40 -6.31 6.86 3.07
CA VAL A 40 -6.15 8.26 3.52
C VAL A 40 -6.99 9.23 2.66
N LEU A 41 -6.94 9.11 1.33
CA LEU A 41 -7.64 10.03 0.42
C LEU A 41 -9.17 9.94 0.57
N PHE A 42 -9.68 8.73 0.80
CA PHE A 42 -11.11 8.46 0.97
C PHE A 42 -11.52 8.33 2.44
N ALA A 43 -10.73 8.86 3.39
CA ALA A 43 -11.10 8.86 4.80
C ALA A 43 -12.21 9.87 5.11
N LEU A 44 -12.23 11.02 4.41
CA LEU A 44 -13.19 12.09 4.66
C LEU A 44 -14.53 11.84 3.95
N SER A 45 -14.46 11.51 2.66
CA SER A 45 -15.63 11.27 1.82
C SER A 45 -15.27 10.35 0.66
N SER A 46 -16.27 9.66 0.14
CA SER A 46 -16.18 8.84 -1.06
C SER A 46 -17.47 8.99 -1.85
N HIS A 47 -17.46 8.59 -3.13
CA HIS A 47 -18.69 8.59 -3.93
C HIS A 47 -19.78 7.70 -3.30
N LEU A 48 -19.39 6.64 -2.59
CA LEU A 48 -20.32 5.74 -1.93
C LEU A 48 -20.87 6.33 -0.63
N ILE A 49 -20.01 6.89 0.22
CA ILE A 49 -20.37 7.46 1.53
C ILE A 49 -19.78 8.87 1.59
N LEU A 50 -20.64 9.88 1.47
CA LEU A 50 -20.24 11.28 1.38
C LEU A 50 -19.83 11.85 2.75
N ASP A 51 -20.43 11.35 3.83
CA ASP A 51 -20.25 11.78 5.21
C ASP A 51 -19.35 10.84 6.03
N LYS A 52 -18.41 10.13 5.36
CA LYS A 52 -17.54 9.13 6.01
C LYS A 52 -16.76 9.69 7.21
N ALA A 53 -16.42 10.99 7.19
CA ALA A 53 -15.82 11.69 8.32
C ALA A 53 -16.64 11.61 9.63
N ASN A 54 -17.97 11.57 9.55
CA ASN A 54 -18.86 11.51 10.71
C ASN A 54 -18.96 10.09 11.32
N LEU A 55 -18.72 9.06 10.51
CA LEU A 55 -18.72 7.66 10.95
C LEU A 55 -17.43 7.28 11.70
N GLY A 56 -16.38 8.08 11.55
CA GLY A 56 -15.09 7.87 12.20
C GLY A 56 -14.16 6.93 11.44
N PHE A 57 -13.00 6.66 12.04
CA PHE A 57 -11.92 5.91 11.37
C PHE A 57 -12.22 4.40 11.21
N CYS A 58 -12.96 3.84 12.17
CA CYS A 58 -13.26 2.41 12.25
C CYS A 58 -14.76 2.25 12.52
N PHE A 59 -15.51 1.80 11.52
CA PHE A 59 -16.95 1.51 11.62
C PHE A 59 -17.27 0.25 10.80
N PRO A 60 -18.24 -0.59 11.22
CA PRO A 60 -18.46 -1.89 10.60
C PRO A 60 -19.03 -1.78 9.18
N CYS A 61 -20.07 -0.98 8.99
CA CYS A 61 -20.80 -0.75 7.72
C CYS A 61 -21.62 0.54 7.83
N ASP A 62 -21.99 1.13 6.69
CA ASP A 62 -22.98 2.22 6.54
C ASP A 62 -24.29 1.67 5.90
N GLY A 63 -24.83 0.60 6.48
CA GLY A 63 -26.10 -0.02 6.05
C GLY A 63 -26.10 -0.68 4.65
N PRO A 64 -27.22 -1.34 4.27
CA PRO A 64 -27.35 -2.08 3.00
C PRO A 64 -27.75 -1.20 1.80
N GLU A 65 -28.06 0.08 2.03
CA GLU A 65 -28.78 0.95 1.09
C GLU A 65 -28.03 1.18 -0.25
N ARG A 66 -26.71 0.95 -0.26
CA ARG A 66 -25.83 1.23 -1.41
C ARG A 66 -25.16 -0.01 -2.01
N GLY A 67 -25.78 -1.18 -1.88
CA GLY A 67 -25.24 -2.44 -2.44
C GLY A 67 -24.19 -3.13 -1.56
N GLY A 68 -24.08 -2.68 -0.30
CA GLY A 68 -23.12 -3.19 0.69
C GLY A 68 -21.93 -2.25 0.90
N THR A 69 -21.69 -1.86 2.16
CA THR A 69 -20.62 -0.94 2.60
C THR A 69 -19.67 -1.62 3.58
N CYS A 70 -19.64 -2.95 3.61
CA CYS A 70 -18.71 -3.71 4.44
C CYS A 70 -17.27 -3.35 4.07
N GLN A 71 -16.40 -3.21 5.07
CA GLN A 71 -14.97 -2.97 4.89
C GLN A 71 -14.62 -1.64 4.17
N VAL A 72 -15.54 -0.67 4.16
CA VAL A 72 -15.30 0.66 3.59
C VAL A 72 -14.64 1.62 4.59
N SER A 73 -14.47 1.18 5.84
CA SER A 73 -13.81 1.97 6.86
C SER A 73 -12.35 2.24 6.48
N THR A 74 -11.75 3.28 7.04
CA THR A 74 -10.33 3.55 6.78
C THR A 74 -9.43 2.53 7.49
N TRP A 75 -9.92 1.86 8.53
CA TRP A 75 -9.22 0.76 9.20
C TRP A 75 -9.18 -0.53 8.36
N ASP A 76 -10.20 -0.79 7.55
CA ASP A 76 -10.25 -1.97 6.68
C ASP A 76 -9.46 -1.81 5.36
N CYS A 77 -8.92 -0.61 5.11
CA CYS A 77 -8.02 -0.33 3.99
C CYS A 77 -6.57 -0.60 4.38
#